data_AF-A0AAW6NJE1-F1
#
_entry.id   AF-A0AAW6NJE1-F1
#
_cell.length_a   1.000
_cell.length_b   1.000
_cell.length_c   1.000
_cell.angle_alpha   90.00
_cell.angle_beta   90.00
_cell.angle_gamma   90.00
#
_symmetry.space_group_name_H-M   'P 1'
#
loop_
_entity.id
_entity.type
_entity.pdbx_description
1 polymer ?
#
loop_
_entity_poly.entity_id
_entity_poly.type
_entity_poly.pdbx_seq_one_letter_code
_entity_poly.pdbx_strand_id
1 'polypeptide(L)'
;YVVADRYIAATPELADIREAALGRNPVFKNMMALMLTGNLVHSSEWEGRNVAGSIGGQLHYHLGGCNYEEDICPFAQGRGCYGCLYFKPFIDGNHKKVFLSLNDEIQNVRDVADDAGILNHPLLKELVRRKEHVNQVMARIEMAKAGGLFNR
;
A
#
# COMPACT_ATOMS: atom_id res chain seq x y z
N TYR A 1 -31.81 23.80 -11.01
CA TYR A 1 -30.34 23.85 -11.16
C TYR A 1 -29.63 24.01 -9.83
N VAL A 2 -29.93 25.05 -9.02
CA VAL A 2 -29.24 25.32 -7.73
C VAL A 2 -29.14 24.12 -6.77
N VAL A 3 -30.19 23.30 -6.63
CA VAL A 3 -30.16 22.13 -5.72
C VAL A 3 -29.30 20.99 -6.26
N ALA A 4 -29.33 20.74 -7.58
CA ALA A 4 -28.53 19.71 -8.21
C ALA A 4 -27.04 20.06 -8.17
N ASP A 5 -26.68 21.31 -8.44
CA ASP A 5 -25.30 21.79 -8.35
C ASP A 5 -24.74 21.69 -6.93
N ARG A 6 -25.57 21.96 -5.90
CA ARG A 6 -25.20 21.79 -4.49
C ARG A 6 -25.02 20.32 -4.12
N TYR A 7 -25.86 19.42 -4.63
CA TYR A 7 -25.69 17.98 -4.43
C TYR A 7 -24.43 17.44 -5.12
N ILE A 8 -24.16 17.87 -6.36
CA ILE A 8 -22.95 17.50 -7.10
C ILE A 8 -21.70 18.01 -6.36
N ALA A 9 -21.72 19.25 -5.88
CA ALA A 9 -20.61 19.83 -5.13
C ALA A 9 -20.37 19.15 -3.78
N ALA A 10 -21.41 18.66 -3.10
CA ALA A 10 -21.30 17.93 -1.83
C ALA A 10 -20.96 16.44 -2.00
N THR A 11 -21.05 15.90 -3.22
CA THR A 11 -20.82 14.46 -3.49
C THR A 11 -19.41 13.99 -3.12
N PRO A 12 -18.32 14.74 -3.41
CA PRO A 12 -16.97 14.37 -2.99
C PRO A 12 -16.82 14.33 -1.46
N GLU A 13 -17.34 15.34 -0.76
CA GLU A 13 -17.26 15.41 0.71
C GLU A 13 -18.03 14.26 1.38
N LEU A 14 -19.22 13.94 0.84
CA LEU A 14 -20.00 12.78 1.28
C LEU A 14 -19.30 11.44 0.96
N ALA A 15 -18.59 11.37 -0.17
CA ALA A 15 -17.79 10.20 -0.53
C ALA A 15 -16.60 10.03 0.43
N ASP A 16 -15.90 11.10 0.77
CA ASP A 16 -14.80 11.09 1.74
C ASP A 16 -15.28 10.67 3.15
N ILE A 17 -16.45 11.18 3.59
CA ILE A 17 -17.05 10.78 4.88
C ILE A 17 -17.43 9.30 4.87
N ARG A 18 -18.00 8.81 3.76
CA ARG A 18 -18.36 7.39 3.60
C ARG A 18 -17.12 6.51 3.54
N GLU A 19 -16.07 6.92 2.82
CA GLU A 19 -14.79 6.22 2.78
C GLU A 19 -14.16 6.17 4.17
N ALA A 20 -14.17 7.27 4.92
CA ALA A 20 -13.67 7.30 6.29
C ALA A 20 -14.48 6.40 7.23
N ALA A 21 -15.81 6.33 7.06
CA ALA A 21 -16.69 5.47 7.86
C ALA A 21 -16.51 3.98 7.52
N LEU A 22 -16.49 3.64 6.23
CA LEU A 22 -16.27 2.28 5.73
C LEU A 22 -14.85 1.81 6.03
N GLY A 23 -13.87 2.70 5.88
CA GLY A 23 -12.47 2.47 6.21
C GLY A 23 -12.24 2.20 7.70
N ARG A 24 -13.18 2.48 8.61
CA ARG A 24 -13.11 2.05 10.02
C ARG A 24 -13.67 0.65 10.25
N ASN A 25 -14.44 0.11 9.31
CA ASN A 25 -15.01 -1.22 9.42
C ASN A 25 -13.93 -2.29 9.09
N PRO A 26 -13.61 -3.20 10.03
CA PRO A 26 -12.57 -4.21 9.83
C PRO A 26 -12.89 -5.20 8.70
N VAL A 27 -14.17 -5.52 8.46
CA VAL A 27 -14.59 -6.38 7.34
C VAL A 27 -14.34 -5.67 6.01
N PHE A 28 -14.67 -4.39 5.92
CA PHE A 28 -14.43 -3.59 4.71
C PHE A 28 -12.93 -3.38 4.46
N LYS A 29 -12.14 -3.11 5.50
CA LYS A 29 -10.67 -3.06 5.38
C LYS A 29 -10.10 -4.37 4.84
N ASN A 30 -10.55 -5.51 5.34
CA ASN A 30 -10.10 -6.81 4.87
C ASN A 30 -10.52 -7.06 3.41
N MET A 31 -11.76 -6.69 3.05
CA MET A 31 -12.25 -6.78 1.68
C MET A 31 -11.42 -5.92 0.71
N MET A 32 -11.10 -4.67 1.10
CA MET A 32 -10.24 -3.78 0.31
C MET A 32 -8.80 -4.29 0.22
N ALA A 33 -8.24 -4.81 1.32
CA ALA A 33 -6.90 -5.40 1.33
C ALA A 33 -6.76 -6.59 0.36
N LEU A 34 -7.84 -7.34 0.12
CA LEU A 34 -7.89 -8.42 -0.87
C LEU A 34 -7.99 -7.92 -2.32
N MET A 35 -8.44 -6.68 -2.55
CA MET A 35 -8.59 -6.09 -3.89
C MET A 35 -7.38 -5.26 -4.35
N LEU A 36 -6.51 -4.82 -3.44
CA LEU A 36 -5.43 -3.86 -3.74
C LEU A 36 -4.15 -4.49 -4.30
N THR A 37 -3.88 -5.76 -3.96
CA THR A 37 -2.77 -6.53 -4.53
C THR A 37 -3.26 -7.93 -4.89
N GLY A 38 -2.53 -8.64 -5.75
CA GLY A 38 -2.84 -10.02 -6.04
C GLY A 38 -2.59 -10.97 -4.86
N ASN A 39 -2.76 -12.27 -5.14
CA ASN A 39 -2.58 -13.36 -4.18
C ASN A 39 -1.18 -13.34 -3.55
N LEU A 40 -1.13 -13.81 -2.29
CA LEU A 40 0.13 -14.11 -1.62
C LEU A 40 0.73 -15.36 -2.26
N VAL A 41 2.04 -15.36 -2.47
CA VAL A 41 2.78 -16.46 -3.09
C VAL A 41 4.03 -16.73 -2.26
N HIS A 42 4.48 -17.97 -2.13
CA HIS A 42 5.79 -18.22 -1.52
C HIS A 42 6.90 -17.94 -2.54
N SER A 43 8.01 -17.33 -2.14
CA SER A 43 9.06 -16.94 -3.09
C SER A 43 9.63 -18.10 -3.91
N SER A 44 9.62 -19.32 -3.38
CA SER A 44 10.05 -20.55 -4.07
C SER A 44 9.13 -21.00 -5.20
N GLU A 45 7.87 -20.56 -5.20
CA GLU A 45 6.86 -20.91 -6.21
C GLU A 45 6.73 -19.82 -7.28
N TRP A 46 7.51 -18.74 -7.15
CA TRP A 46 7.43 -17.61 -8.06
C TRP A 46 8.36 -17.77 -9.26
N GLU A 47 7.76 -17.91 -10.43
CA GLU A 47 8.45 -17.92 -11.71
C GLU A 47 8.13 -16.62 -12.47
N GLY A 48 8.92 -15.57 -12.22
CA GLY A 48 8.70 -14.29 -12.89
C GLY A 48 9.60 -13.16 -12.39
N ARG A 49 9.29 -11.93 -12.81
CA ARG A 49 10.06 -10.74 -12.42
C ARG A 49 9.85 -10.42 -10.93
N ASN A 50 10.95 -10.42 -10.18
CA ASN A 50 10.97 -10.00 -8.80
C ASN A 50 10.89 -8.47 -8.67
N VAL A 51 10.16 -8.02 -7.66
CA VAL A 51 10.06 -6.61 -7.29
C VAL A 51 11.19 -6.24 -6.34
N ALA A 52 11.93 -5.20 -6.73
CA ALA A 52 12.88 -4.50 -5.88
C ALA A 52 12.68 -2.99 -6.06
N GLY A 53 13.10 -2.19 -5.08
CA GLY A 53 13.01 -0.74 -5.14
C GLY A 53 13.66 -0.03 -3.95
N SER A 54 14.00 1.24 -4.13
CA SER A 54 14.58 2.06 -3.07
C SER A 54 13.51 2.81 -2.28
N ILE A 55 13.50 2.60 -0.97
CA ILE A 55 12.56 3.21 -0.01
C ILE A 55 13.34 3.55 1.26
N GLY A 56 13.26 4.81 1.71
CA GLY A 56 13.98 5.33 2.87
C GLY A 56 15.50 5.29 2.71
N GLY A 57 16.00 5.50 1.49
CA GLY A 57 17.43 5.39 1.20
C GLY A 57 17.99 3.96 1.24
N GLN A 58 17.13 2.95 1.47
CA GLN A 58 17.52 1.55 1.50
C GLN A 58 16.99 0.81 0.28
N LEU A 59 17.79 -0.10 -0.27
CA LEU A 59 17.35 -1.00 -1.34
C LEU A 59 16.58 -2.16 -0.73
N HIS A 60 15.31 -2.28 -1.08
CA HIS A 60 14.45 -3.38 -0.68
C HIS A 60 14.31 -4.36 -1.83
N TYR A 61 14.51 -5.64 -1.53
CA TYR A 61 14.37 -6.77 -2.44
C TYR A 61 13.69 -7.93 -1.71
N HIS A 62 13.32 -8.98 -2.45
CA HIS A 62 12.55 -10.10 -1.90
C HIS A 62 11.21 -9.63 -1.29
N LEU A 63 10.50 -8.80 -2.05
CA LEU A 63 9.21 -8.25 -1.65
C LEU A 63 8.05 -9.04 -2.24
N GLY A 64 8.20 -9.49 -3.48
CA GLY A 64 7.13 -10.12 -4.23
C GLY A 64 7.44 -10.18 -5.70
N GLY A 65 6.50 -10.74 -6.44
CA GLY A 65 6.51 -10.84 -7.88
C GLY A 65 5.69 -9.74 -8.56
N CYS A 66 5.96 -9.47 -9.84
CA CYS A 66 5.14 -8.61 -10.68
C CYS A 66 4.73 -9.33 -11.98
N ASN A 67 3.42 -9.45 -12.20
CA ASN A 67 2.81 -10.03 -13.41
C ASN A 67 2.41 -8.98 -14.46
N TYR A 68 2.96 -7.77 -14.38
CA TYR A 68 2.74 -6.78 -15.44
C TYR A 68 3.49 -7.21 -16.70
N GLU A 69 2.80 -7.24 -17.84
CA GLU A 69 3.28 -7.82 -19.10
C GLU A 69 4.51 -7.11 -19.65
N GLU A 70 4.62 -5.79 -19.43
CA GLU A 70 5.75 -5.02 -19.93
C GLU A 70 6.95 -5.02 -18.95
N ASP A 71 8.15 -4.99 -19.53
CA ASP A 71 9.43 -4.97 -18.80
C ASP A 71 9.64 -3.70 -17.97
N ILE A 72 9.01 -2.60 -18.36
CA ILE A 72 9.08 -1.31 -17.66
C ILE A 72 7.79 -1.13 -16.86
N CYS A 73 7.93 -1.00 -15.54
CA CYS A 73 6.79 -0.71 -14.68
C CYS A 73 6.43 0.78 -14.76
N PRO A 74 5.19 1.16 -15.12
CA PRO A 74 4.78 2.56 -15.18
C PRO A 74 4.51 3.18 -13.79
N PHE A 75 4.50 2.37 -12.72
CA PHE A 75 4.01 2.76 -11.38
C PHE A 75 5.09 2.87 -10.31
N ALA A 76 6.35 3.15 -10.67
CA ALA A 76 7.48 3.24 -9.75
C ALA A 76 7.65 1.96 -8.88
N GLN A 77 8.28 0.95 -9.48
CA GLN A 77 8.48 -0.38 -8.88
C GLN A 77 9.01 -0.30 -7.43
N GLY A 78 8.50 -1.19 -6.57
CA GLY A 78 8.75 -1.19 -5.13
C GLY A 78 7.84 -0.24 -4.35
N ARG A 79 7.79 1.05 -4.73
CA ARG A 79 6.99 2.07 -4.01
C ARG A 79 5.50 1.96 -4.27
N GLY A 80 5.09 1.74 -5.52
CA GLY A 80 3.69 1.63 -5.92
C GLY A 80 3.11 0.21 -5.77
N CYS A 81 3.96 -0.80 -5.59
CA CYS A 81 3.56 -2.21 -5.71
C CYS A 81 2.50 -2.63 -4.69
N TYR A 82 2.54 -2.13 -3.46
CA TYR A 82 1.59 -2.51 -2.41
C TYR A 82 0.15 -2.02 -2.65
N GLY A 83 -0.08 -1.15 -3.63
CA GLY A 83 -1.42 -0.77 -4.10
C GLY A 83 -1.69 -1.19 -5.56
N CYS A 84 -0.91 -2.13 -6.10
CA CYS A 84 -0.98 -2.55 -7.49
C CYS A 84 -1.53 -3.98 -7.62
N LEU A 85 -2.55 -4.16 -8.48
CA LEU A 85 -3.17 -5.46 -8.73
C LEU A 85 -2.18 -6.52 -9.27
N TYR A 86 -1.18 -6.08 -10.04
CA TYR A 86 -0.17 -6.97 -10.63
C TYR A 86 0.89 -7.45 -9.63
N PHE A 87 0.93 -6.86 -8.44
CA PHE A 87 1.87 -7.26 -7.40
C PHE A 87 1.40 -8.54 -6.70
N LYS A 88 2.30 -9.50 -6.58
CA LYS A 88 2.12 -10.77 -5.85
C LYS A 88 3.05 -10.77 -4.64
N PRO A 89 2.58 -10.37 -3.44
CA PRO A 89 3.46 -10.26 -2.28
C PRO A 89 3.98 -11.62 -1.84
N PHE A 90 5.26 -11.68 -1.44
CA PHE A 90 5.84 -12.92 -0.93
C PHE A 90 5.48 -13.16 0.54
N ILE A 91 5.02 -14.36 0.88
CA ILE A 91 4.69 -14.74 2.26
C ILE A 91 5.91 -14.62 3.18
N ASP A 92 7.08 -15.00 2.64
CA ASP A 92 8.41 -14.91 3.24
C ASP A 92 9.13 -13.59 2.89
N GLY A 93 8.39 -12.60 2.39
CA GLY A 93 8.92 -11.32 1.92
C GLY A 93 9.36 -10.37 3.05
N ASN A 94 10.32 -9.49 2.75
CA ASN A 94 10.89 -8.52 3.68
C ASN A 94 9.99 -7.28 3.94
N HIS A 95 8.66 -7.47 4.01
CA HIS A 95 7.70 -6.37 4.08
C HIS A 95 7.83 -5.47 5.32
N LYS A 96 8.24 -6.04 6.45
CA LYS A 96 8.47 -5.27 7.69
C LYS A 96 9.58 -4.24 7.52
N LYS A 97 10.62 -4.54 6.73
CA LYS A 97 11.70 -3.58 6.45
C LYS A 97 11.17 -2.39 5.65
N VAL A 98 10.35 -2.65 4.62
CA VAL A 98 9.68 -1.59 3.85
C VAL A 98 8.81 -0.71 4.75
N PHE A 99 8.03 -1.31 5.65
CA PHE A 99 7.20 -0.57 6.60
C PHE A 99 8.02 0.38 7.48
N LEU A 100 9.18 -0.09 7.99
CA LEU A 100 10.09 0.74 8.79
C LEU A 100 10.70 1.86 7.95
N SER A 101 11.21 1.57 6.76
CA SER A 101 11.76 2.61 5.88
C SER A 101 10.73 3.67 5.48
N LEU A 102 9.45 3.31 5.33
CA LEU A 102 8.38 4.29 5.11
C LEU A 102 8.12 5.16 6.36
N ASN A 103 8.26 4.61 7.57
CA ASN A 103 8.17 5.43 8.79
C ASN A 103 9.31 6.47 8.84
N ASP A 104 10.53 6.04 8.51
CA ASP A 104 11.69 6.94 8.48
C ASP A 104 11.49 8.05 7.43
N GLU A 105 10.98 7.71 6.22
CA GLU A 105 10.62 8.73 5.22
C GLU A 105 9.54 9.69 5.70
N ILE A 106 8.49 9.18 6.36
CA ILE A 106 7.43 10.03 6.91
C ILE A 106 8.00 11.00 7.94
N GLN A 107 8.90 10.53 8.82
CA GLN A 107 9.53 11.39 9.81
C GLN A 107 10.41 12.45 9.14
N ASN A 108 11.26 12.07 8.20
CA ASN A 108 12.11 13.01 7.47
C ASN A 108 11.30 14.10 6.74
N VAL A 109 10.16 13.73 6.13
CA VAL A 109 9.28 14.70 5.47
C VAL A 109 8.59 15.62 6.49
N ARG A 110 8.28 15.14 7.69
CA ARG A 110 7.75 15.99 8.77
C ARG A 110 8.79 17.00 9.23
N ASP A 111 10.02 16.55 9.48
CA ASP A 111 11.10 17.43 9.93
C ASP A 111 11.35 18.55 8.91
N VAL A 112 11.36 18.22 7.61
CA VAL A 112 11.48 19.20 6.52
C VAL A 112 10.27 20.14 6.45
N ALA A 113 9.06 19.64 6.70
CA ALA A 113 7.86 20.47 6.70
C ALA A 113 7.85 21.46 7.87
N ASP A 114 8.28 21.02 9.06
CA ASP A 114 8.40 21.85 10.25
C ASP A 114 9.47 22.94 10.06
N ASP A 115 10.64 22.59 9.50
CA ASP A 115 11.71 23.54 9.16
C ASP A 115 11.25 24.59 8.12
N ALA A 116 10.41 24.19 7.17
CA ALA A 116 9.86 25.07 6.14
C ALA A 116 8.61 25.85 6.61
N GLY A 117 8.10 25.60 7.82
CA GLY A 117 6.85 26.19 8.33
C GLY A 117 5.59 25.73 7.59
N ILE A 118 5.62 24.56 6.95
CA ILE A 118 4.51 23.99 6.17
C ILE A 118 3.71 23.02 7.06
N LEU A 119 2.49 23.42 7.44
CA LEU A 119 1.60 22.61 8.27
C LEU A 119 1.16 21.28 7.63
N ASN A 120 0.97 21.23 6.30
CA ASN A 120 0.43 20.08 5.59
C ASN A 120 1.24 19.77 4.33
N HIS A 121 2.30 18.99 4.48
CA HIS A 121 3.09 18.57 3.33
C HIS A 121 2.34 17.51 2.49
N PRO A 122 2.09 17.73 1.18
CA PRO A 122 1.24 16.85 0.37
C PRO A 122 1.78 15.40 0.28
N LEU A 123 3.11 15.23 0.31
CA LEU A 123 3.73 13.90 0.32
C LEU A 123 3.38 13.06 1.57
N LEU A 124 3.07 13.68 2.72
CA LEU A 124 2.74 12.92 3.94
C LEU A 124 1.50 12.07 3.76
N LYS A 125 0.47 12.59 3.07
CA LYS A 125 -0.77 11.86 2.80
C LYS A 125 -0.49 10.59 2.01
N GLU A 126 0.34 10.70 0.97
CA GLU A 126 0.67 9.57 0.11
C GLU A 126 1.60 8.55 0.79
N LEU A 127 2.59 9.01 1.55
CA LEU A 127 3.49 8.12 2.29
C LEU A 127 2.75 7.33 3.38
N VAL A 128 1.85 7.98 4.11
CA VAL A 128 0.97 7.33 5.10
C VAL A 128 0.07 6.30 4.43
N ARG A 129 -0.50 6.62 3.26
CA ARG A 129 -1.30 5.67 2.47
C ARG A 129 -0.49 4.44 2.05
N ARG A 130 0.72 4.63 1.52
CA ARG A 130 1.61 3.52 1.12
C ARG A 130 1.98 2.64 2.31
N LYS A 131 2.28 3.25 3.46
CA LYS A 131 2.53 2.52 4.71
C LYS A 131 1.34 1.66 5.11
N GLU A 132 0.12 2.17 5.00
CA GLU A 132 -1.08 1.39 5.31
C GLU A 132 -1.28 0.23 4.33
N HIS A 133 -0.98 0.39 3.03
CA HIS A 133 -0.99 -0.72 2.09
C HIS A 133 0.01 -1.83 2.46
N VAL A 134 1.21 -1.47 2.92
CA VAL A 134 2.19 -2.44 3.43
C VAL A 134 1.65 -3.16 4.67
N ASN A 135 1.03 -2.42 5.58
CA ASN A 135 0.40 -2.97 6.79
C ASN A 135 -0.70 -3.99 6.45
N GLN A 136 -1.51 -3.71 5.44
CA GLN A 136 -2.55 -4.62 4.96
C GLN A 136 -1.98 -5.93 4.41
N VAL A 137 -0.88 -5.88 3.66
CA VAL A 137 -0.18 -7.09 3.18
C VAL A 137 0.38 -7.90 4.35
N MET A 138 1.02 -7.24 5.32
CA MET A 138 1.51 -7.94 6.52
C MET A 138 0.37 -8.61 7.30
N ALA A 139 -0.75 -7.92 7.49
CA ALA A 139 -1.92 -8.50 8.14
C ALA A 139 -2.48 -9.72 7.38
N ARG A 140 -2.54 -9.66 6.04
CA ARG A 140 -2.94 -10.80 5.21
C ARG A 140 -2.01 -12.00 5.37
N ILE A 141 -0.70 -11.77 5.45
CA ILE A 141 0.29 -12.83 5.67
C ILE A 141 0.10 -13.48 7.04
N GLU A 142 -0.14 -12.69 8.09
CA GLU A 142 -0.39 -13.23 9.43
C GLU A 142 -1.71 -14.03 9.49
N MET A 143 -2.77 -13.55 8.82
CA MET A 143 -4.02 -14.30 8.69
C MET A 143 -3.83 -15.62 7.93
N ALA A 144 -3.05 -15.61 6.85
CA ALA A 144 -2.72 -16.80 6.07
C ALA A 144 -1.96 -17.86 6.88
N LYS A 145 -1.02 -17.44 7.73
CA LYS A 145 -0.30 -18.32 8.66
C LYS A 145 -1.22 -18.90 9.73
N ALA A 146 -2.08 -18.07 10.32
CA ALA A 146 -3.02 -18.49 11.36
C ALA A 146 -4.13 -19.43 10.84
N GLY A 147 -4.56 -19.26 9.59
CA GLY A 147 -5.60 -20.07 8.95
C GLY A 147 -5.13 -21.41 8.36
N GLY A 148 -3.84 -21.77 8.49
CA GLY A 148 -3.30 -23.05 8.02
C GLY A 148 -3.27 -23.24 6.49
N LEU A 149 -3.48 -22.18 5.70
CA LEU A 149 -3.58 -22.23 4.24
C LEU A 149 -2.26 -22.59 3.52
N PHE A 150 -1.14 -22.65 4.23
CA PHE A 150 0.20 -22.87 3.67
C PHE A 150 1.02 -23.93 4.44
N ASN A 151 0.37 -24.78 5.25
CA ASN A 151 1.01 -25.91 5.96
C ASN A 151 0.97 -27.22 5.15
N ARG A 152 1.07 -27.15 3.82
CA ARG A 152 1.18 -28.31 2.93
C ARG A 152 2.24 -28.08 1.88
#